data_AF-A0A2S0KTY5-F1
#
_entry.id   AF-A0A2S0KTY5-F1
#
_cell.length_a   1.000
_cell.length_b   1.000
_cell.length_c   1.000
_cell.angle_alpha   90.00
_cell.angle_beta   90.00
_cell.angle_gamma   90.00
#
_symmetry.space_group_name_H-M   'P 1'
#
loop_
_entity.id
_entity.type
_entity.pdbx_description
1 polymer ?
#
loop_
_entity_poly.entity_id
_entity_poly.type
_entity_poly.pdbx_seq_one_letter_code
_entity_poly.pdbx_strand_id
1 'polypeptide(L)'
;MLTDVRDTREIEGRYRVFEAAAAIFCGALVAINAAGKAVPAGSSGALKVVGRAEHNAAAGEAIETAVGVFCYGNGSGGALLTAADVGGPAYVVDDETVGKTGTVVAGTVFQVDDDGVWVDLKAGLITVTQAAG
;
A
#
# COMPACT_ATOMS: atom_id res chain seq x y z
N MET A 1 9.41 28.66 -13.07
CA MET A 1 8.68 28.56 -14.36
C MET A 1 9.59 27.86 -15.35
N LEU A 2 9.08 26.98 -16.21
CA LEU A 2 9.91 26.31 -17.21
C LEU A 2 10.36 27.35 -18.25
N THR A 3 11.67 27.51 -18.45
CA THR A 3 12.26 28.55 -19.32
C THR A 3 12.88 28.00 -20.60
N ASP A 4 12.90 26.67 -20.79
CA ASP A 4 13.43 26.00 -21.98
C ASP A 4 12.72 24.65 -22.20
N VAL A 5 12.84 24.08 -23.41
CA VAL A 5 12.28 22.77 -23.77
C VAL A 5 12.85 21.70 -22.84
N ARG A 6 11.97 20.90 -22.24
CA ARG A 6 12.34 19.81 -21.34
C ARG A 6 11.65 18.53 -21.76
N ASP A 7 12.45 17.54 -22.18
CA ASP A 7 11.98 16.17 -22.43
C ASP A 7 11.63 15.48 -21.11
N THR A 8 10.40 15.71 -20.67
CA THR A 8 9.87 15.10 -19.46
C THR A 8 9.56 13.64 -19.74
N ARG A 9 10.38 12.74 -19.22
CA ARG A 9 10.21 11.29 -19.37
C ARG A 9 8.99 10.81 -18.58
N GLU A 10 8.19 9.97 -19.22
CA GLU A 10 7.06 9.27 -18.61
C GLU A 10 7.46 7.83 -18.28
N ILE A 11 6.86 7.28 -17.22
CA ILE A 11 6.94 5.86 -16.88
C ILE A 11 5.51 5.34 -16.67
N GLU A 12 5.26 4.10 -17.07
CA GLU A 12 4.00 3.43 -16.74
C GLU A 12 3.87 3.35 -15.23
N GLY A 13 2.87 4.03 -14.67
CA GLY A 13 2.70 4.19 -13.22
C GLY A 13 2.30 2.92 -12.46
N ARG A 14 2.44 1.74 -13.07
CA ARG A 14 2.12 0.43 -12.49
C ARG A 14 3.26 -0.12 -11.64
N TYR A 15 4.51 0.00 -12.09
CA TYR A 15 5.66 -0.60 -11.42
C TYR A 15 6.60 0.48 -10.88
N ARG A 16 7.16 0.24 -9.68
CA ARG A 16 8.14 1.12 -9.04
C ARG A 16 9.21 0.28 -8.36
N VAL A 17 10.45 0.75 -8.45
CA VAL A 17 11.59 0.07 -7.85
C VAL A 17 12.12 0.90 -6.69
N PHE A 18 12.38 0.24 -5.56
CA PHE A 18 12.94 0.83 -4.36
C PHE A 18 14.07 -0.05 -3.81
N GLU A 19 14.88 0.50 -2.90
CA GLU A 19 15.83 -0.30 -2.13
C GLU A 19 15.17 -0.76 -0.83
N ALA A 20 15.24 -2.06 -0.56
CA ALA A 20 14.70 -2.68 0.63
C ALA A 20 15.55 -2.37 1.88
N ALA A 21 14.93 -1.93 2.97
CA ALA A 21 15.58 -1.74 4.27
C ALA A 21 15.48 -2.97 5.19
N ALA A 22 14.64 -3.95 4.82
CA ALA A 22 14.41 -5.19 5.54
C ALA A 22 14.08 -6.31 4.53
N ALA A 23 14.00 -7.55 5.00
CA ALA A 23 13.49 -8.64 4.17
C ALA A 23 12.02 -8.38 3.79
N ILE A 24 11.71 -8.48 2.50
CA ILE A 24 10.37 -8.35 1.94
C ILE A 24 10.08 -9.63 1.15
N PHE A 25 8.93 -10.23 1.41
CA PHE A 25 8.49 -11.43 0.71
C PHE A 25 7.60 -11.07 -0.49
N CYS A 26 7.64 -11.92 -1.52
CA CYS A 26 6.77 -11.81 -2.68
C CYS A 26 5.30 -11.81 -2.25
N GLY A 27 4.51 -10.89 -2.81
CA GLY A 27 3.09 -10.74 -2.46
C GLY A 27 2.83 -9.83 -1.24
N ALA A 28 3.85 -9.51 -0.45
CA ALA A 28 3.69 -8.63 0.70
C ALA A 28 3.29 -7.21 0.29
N LEU A 29 2.51 -6.56 1.14
CA LEU A 29 2.24 -5.14 1.05
C LEU A 29 3.50 -4.37 1.43
N VAL A 30 3.92 -3.44 0.56
CA VAL A 30 5.15 -2.69 0.72
C VAL A 30 4.84 -1.24 1.04
N ALA A 31 5.52 -0.72 2.05
CA ALA A 31 5.49 0.68 2.40
C ALA A 31 6.88 1.32 2.33
N ILE A 32 6.90 2.65 2.21
CA ILE A 32 8.11 3.46 2.28
C ILE A 32 8.20 4.13 3.65
N ASN A 33 9.36 3.98 4.28
CA ASN A 33 9.69 4.64 5.53
C ASN A 33 10.14 6.10 5.32
N ALA A 34 10.38 6.84 6.41
CA ALA A 34 10.83 8.23 6.35
C ALA A 34 12.19 8.42 5.63
N ALA A 35 13.00 7.36 5.50
CA ALA A 35 14.28 7.37 4.79
C ALA A 35 14.14 7.06 3.27
N GLY A 36 12.92 6.85 2.76
CA GLY A 36 12.69 6.56 1.35
C GLY A 36 12.99 5.11 0.94
N LYS A 37 13.11 4.20 1.91
CA LYS A 37 13.40 2.77 1.67
C LYS A 37 12.14 1.92 1.81
N ALA A 38 12.10 0.83 1.06
CA ALA A 38 11.01 -0.15 1.12
C ALA A 38 11.12 -1.01 2.38
N VAL A 39 9.99 -1.18 3.05
CA VAL A 39 9.80 -2.03 4.21
C VAL A 39 8.48 -2.80 4.05
N PRO A 40 8.34 -3.97 4.68
CA PRO A 40 7.03 -4.59 4.84
C PRO A 40 6.07 -3.59 5.51
N ALA A 41 4.84 -3.51 5.01
CA ALA A 41 3.86 -2.59 5.54
C ALA A 41 3.49 -2.99 6.98
N GLY A 42 3.52 -2.02 7.89
CA GLY A 42 3.10 -2.20 9.28
C GLY A 42 1.93 -1.29 9.62
N SER A 43 1.19 -1.64 10.67
CA SER A 43 0.03 -0.88 11.19
C SER A 43 0.38 0.42 11.92
N SER A 44 1.67 0.76 12.05
CA SER A 44 2.14 1.92 12.80
C SER A 44 3.31 2.62 12.11
N GLY A 45 3.42 3.93 12.37
CA GLY A 45 4.49 4.80 11.87
C GLY A 45 4.06 5.68 10.70
N ALA A 46 4.96 6.59 10.30
CA ALA A 46 4.78 7.46 9.14
C ALA A 46 5.10 6.70 7.83
N LEU A 47 4.39 5.59 7.62
CA LEU A 47 4.55 4.72 6.45
C LEU A 47 3.61 5.15 5.33
N LYS A 48 4.08 5.00 4.08
CA LYS A 48 3.27 5.22 2.88
C LYS A 48 3.28 3.95 2.05
N VAL A 49 2.13 3.31 1.90
CA VAL A 49 2.00 2.12 1.05
C VAL A 49 2.25 2.49 -0.40
N VAL A 50 3.08 1.71 -1.08
CA VAL A 50 3.52 1.98 -2.46
C VAL A 50 3.18 0.89 -3.46
N GLY A 51 2.76 -0.29 -2.98
CA GLY A 51 2.35 -1.39 -3.84
C GLY A 51 2.52 -2.76 -3.16
N ARG A 52 2.36 -3.80 -3.96
CA ARG A 52 2.65 -5.20 -3.62
C ARG A 52 4.04 -5.56 -4.14
N ALA A 53 4.83 -6.32 -3.37
CA ALA A 53 6.10 -6.88 -3.80
C ALA A 53 5.93 -7.91 -4.94
N GLU A 54 6.67 -7.76 -6.03
CA GLU A 54 6.67 -8.72 -7.15
C GLU A 54 7.62 -9.91 -6.93
N HIS A 55 8.60 -9.77 -6.04
CA HIS A 55 9.60 -10.79 -5.72
C HIS A 55 10.11 -10.67 -4.28
N ASN A 56 10.89 -11.65 -3.83
CA ASN A 56 11.56 -11.58 -2.52
C ASN A 56 12.79 -10.68 -2.63
N ALA A 57 13.03 -9.82 -1.63
CA ALA A 57 14.23 -9.01 -1.54
C ALA A 57 14.76 -8.98 -0.10
N ALA A 58 16.07 -9.11 0.06
CA ALA A 58 16.76 -8.88 1.32
C ALA A 58 17.07 -7.38 1.53
N ALA A 59 17.48 -7.01 2.74
CA ALA A 59 17.93 -5.64 3.01
C ALA A 59 19.11 -5.26 2.11
N GLY A 60 19.03 -4.08 1.48
CA GLY A 60 20.00 -3.57 0.50
C GLY A 60 19.73 -3.98 -0.94
N GLU A 61 18.79 -4.89 -1.20
CA GLU A 61 18.42 -5.30 -2.57
C GLU A 61 17.35 -4.39 -3.18
N ALA A 62 17.27 -4.42 -4.52
CA ALA A 62 16.21 -3.74 -5.24
C ALA A 62 14.93 -4.59 -5.20
N ILE A 63 13.83 -3.96 -4.79
CA ILE A 63 12.49 -4.54 -4.79
C ILE A 63 11.60 -3.83 -5.80
N GLU A 64 10.94 -4.60 -6.64
CA GLU A 64 9.92 -4.12 -7.57
C GLU A 64 8.55 -4.23 -6.89
N THR A 65 7.78 -3.16 -7.01
CA THR A 65 6.45 -3.04 -6.42
C THR A 65 5.44 -2.70 -7.51
N ALA A 66 4.29 -3.37 -7.49
CA ALA A 66 3.19 -3.10 -8.39
C ALA A 66 2.04 -2.40 -7.67
N VAL A 67 1.41 -1.43 -8.34
CA VAL A 67 0.13 -0.85 -7.94
C VAL A 67 -1.01 -1.38 -8.81
N GLY A 68 -2.15 -1.63 -8.17
CA GLY A 68 -3.32 -2.24 -8.76
C GLY A 68 -4.28 -2.71 -7.68
N VAL A 69 -5.23 -3.55 -8.06
CA VAL A 69 -6.13 -4.22 -7.12
C VAL A 69 -5.55 -5.58 -6.77
N PHE A 70 -5.29 -5.80 -5.48
CA PHE A 70 -4.76 -7.07 -4.97
C PHE A 70 -5.60 -7.56 -3.80
N CYS A 71 -5.70 -8.88 -3.65
CA CYS A 71 -6.41 -9.51 -2.56
C CYS A 71 -5.47 -9.65 -1.34
N TYR A 72 -5.98 -9.26 -0.18
CA TYR A 72 -5.32 -9.33 1.12
C TYR A 72 -6.21 -10.06 2.12
N GLY A 73 -5.59 -10.59 3.17
CA GLY A 73 -6.29 -11.11 4.33
C GLY A 73 -7.17 -10.04 4.96
N ASN A 74 -8.31 -10.47 5.52
CA ASN A 74 -9.19 -9.60 6.26
C ASN A 74 -8.83 -9.62 7.75
N GLY A 75 -8.78 -8.45 8.36
CA GLY A 75 -8.67 -8.33 9.81
C GLY A 75 -9.84 -9.01 10.52
N SER A 76 -9.75 -9.14 11.84
CA SER A 76 -10.78 -9.79 12.65
C SER A 76 -11.48 -8.81 13.60
N GLY A 77 -12.64 -9.21 14.12
CA GLY A 77 -13.38 -8.45 15.12
C GLY A 77 -13.82 -7.08 14.61
N GLY A 78 -13.51 -6.02 15.37
CA GLY A 78 -13.88 -4.64 15.03
C GLY A 78 -13.15 -4.06 13.81
N ALA A 79 -12.08 -4.71 13.34
CA ALA A 79 -11.34 -4.32 12.14
C ALA A 79 -11.77 -5.08 10.88
N LEU A 80 -12.75 -5.99 10.98
CA LEU A 80 -13.26 -6.77 9.86
C LEU A 80 -13.90 -5.86 8.80
N LEU A 81 -13.43 -5.97 7.56
CA LEU A 81 -14.04 -5.32 6.41
C LEU A 81 -15.18 -6.17 5.85
N THR A 82 -16.25 -5.52 5.43
CA THR A 82 -17.43 -6.15 4.86
C THR A 82 -17.78 -5.52 3.52
N ALA A 83 -18.75 -6.10 2.80
CA ALA A 83 -19.26 -5.51 1.56
C ALA A 83 -19.78 -4.06 1.72
N ALA A 84 -20.15 -3.65 2.94
CA ALA A 84 -20.56 -2.27 3.24
C ALA A 84 -19.40 -1.26 3.26
N ASP A 85 -18.15 -1.74 3.32
CA ASP A 85 -16.94 -0.92 3.39
C ASP A 85 -16.31 -0.70 2.00
N VAL A 86 -16.89 -1.28 0.94
CA VAL A 86 -16.45 -1.10 -0.45
C VAL A 86 -16.54 0.38 -0.84
N GLY A 87 -15.48 0.89 -1.47
CA GLY A 87 -15.27 2.30 -1.77
C GLY A 87 -14.69 3.11 -0.60
N GLY A 88 -14.58 2.52 0.60
CA GLY A 88 -13.98 3.12 1.78
C GLY A 88 -12.46 2.88 1.89
N PRO A 89 -11.81 3.50 2.88
CA PRO A 89 -10.39 3.28 3.17
C PRO A 89 -10.13 1.90 3.80
N ALA A 90 -9.16 1.17 3.25
CA ALA A 90 -8.55 0.01 3.88
C ALA A 90 -7.27 0.44 4.61
N TYR A 91 -7.08 -0.03 5.84
CA TYR A 91 -5.90 0.24 6.65
C TYR A 91 -5.01 -1.00 6.74
N VAL A 92 -3.71 -0.78 6.90
CA VAL A 92 -2.73 -1.86 7.11
C VAL A 92 -2.88 -2.41 8.53
N VAL A 93 -3.05 -3.73 8.65
CA VAL A 93 -2.91 -4.45 9.92
C VAL A 93 -1.49 -5.02 10.02
N ASP A 94 -1.09 -5.74 8.97
CA ASP A 94 0.24 -6.28 8.74
C ASP A 94 0.51 -6.33 7.21
N ASP A 95 1.61 -6.96 6.79
CA ASP A 95 2.03 -6.99 5.40
C ASP A 95 1.24 -7.95 4.50
N GLU A 96 0.30 -8.73 5.05
CA GLU A 96 -0.62 -9.59 4.29
C GLU A 96 -2.10 -9.33 4.60
N THR A 97 -2.42 -8.51 5.61
CA THR A 97 -3.77 -8.31 6.15
C THR A 97 -4.16 -6.82 6.20
N VAL A 98 -5.41 -6.54 5.85
CA VAL A 98 -6.01 -5.20 5.91
C VAL A 98 -7.21 -5.14 6.85
N GLY A 99 -7.49 -3.95 7.39
CA GLY A 99 -8.54 -3.72 8.36
C GLY A 99 -9.31 -2.41 8.15
N LYS A 100 -10.47 -2.30 8.79
CA LYS A 100 -11.34 -1.12 8.75
C LYS A 100 -10.82 0.09 9.53
N THR A 101 -9.90 -0.15 10.47
CA THR A 101 -9.34 0.88 11.34
C THR A 101 -7.83 0.77 11.39
N GLY A 102 -7.13 1.90 11.39
CA GLY A 102 -5.69 1.94 11.54
C GLY A 102 -5.14 3.34 11.34
N THR A 103 -3.82 3.46 11.31
CA THR A 103 -3.13 4.74 11.08
C THR A 103 -2.54 4.83 9.67
N VAL A 104 -2.12 3.70 9.12
CA VAL A 104 -1.53 3.59 7.79
C VAL A 104 -2.60 3.10 6.84
N VAL A 105 -2.87 3.90 5.80
CA VAL A 105 -3.84 3.55 4.76
C VAL A 105 -3.15 2.67 3.71
N ALA A 106 -3.73 1.50 3.44
CA ALA A 106 -3.29 0.58 2.40
C ALA A 106 -3.77 1.03 1.01
N GLY A 107 -5.05 1.41 0.92
CA GLY A 107 -5.70 1.76 -0.33
C GLY A 107 -7.21 1.81 -0.16
N THR A 108 -7.94 1.73 -1.27
CA THR A 108 -9.42 1.73 -1.24
C THR A 108 -9.94 0.31 -1.39
N VAL A 109 -10.94 -0.05 -0.59
CA VAL A 109 -11.61 -1.35 -0.71
C VAL A 109 -12.34 -1.40 -2.05
N PHE A 110 -11.95 -2.34 -2.91
CA PHE A 110 -12.56 -2.56 -4.21
C PHE A 110 -13.68 -3.60 -4.13
N GLN A 111 -13.43 -4.72 -3.44
CA GLN A 111 -14.36 -5.82 -3.26
C GLN A 111 -14.02 -6.60 -2.00
N VAL A 112 -15.02 -7.23 -1.37
CA VAL A 112 -14.83 -8.21 -0.30
C VAL A 112 -15.56 -9.48 -0.73
N ASP A 113 -14.86 -10.60 -0.74
CA ASP A 113 -15.41 -11.92 -1.05
C ASP A 113 -14.81 -12.99 -0.14
N ASP A 114 -15.07 -14.26 -0.45
CA ASP A 114 -14.61 -15.40 0.35
C ASP A 114 -13.09 -15.60 0.27
N ASP A 115 -12.42 -15.06 -0.76
CA ASP A 115 -10.96 -15.12 -0.89
C ASP A 115 -10.27 -14.06 -0.03
N GLY A 116 -10.93 -12.91 0.20
CA GLY A 116 -10.45 -11.87 1.09
C GLY A 116 -10.93 -10.47 0.74
N VAL A 117 -10.06 -9.49 0.95
CA VAL A 117 -10.34 -8.07 0.67
C VAL A 117 -9.48 -7.61 -0.49
N TRP A 118 -10.14 -7.24 -1.59
CA TRP A 118 -9.50 -6.64 -2.74
C TRP A 118 -9.30 -5.16 -2.49
N VAL A 119 -8.06 -4.70 -2.52
CA VAL A 119 -7.68 -3.32 -2.24
C VAL A 119 -7.01 -2.70 -3.46
N ASP A 120 -7.53 -1.58 -3.92
CA ASP A 120 -6.90 -0.73 -4.92
C ASP A 120 -5.80 0.13 -4.27
N LEU A 121 -4.55 -0.25 -4.52
CA LEU A 121 -3.35 0.46 -4.05
C LEU A 121 -2.99 1.66 -4.92
N LYS A 122 -3.65 1.84 -6.07
CA LYS A 122 -3.42 2.96 -6.98
C LYS A 122 -4.27 4.17 -6.61
N ALA A 123 -5.34 3.98 -5.84
CA ALA A 123 -6.27 5.04 -5.44
C ALA A 123 -5.52 6.20 -4.74
N GLY A 124 -5.27 7.25 -5.52
CA GLY A 124 -4.53 8.42 -5.09
C GLY A 124 -5.30 9.21 -4.05
N LEU A 125 -4.61 9.58 -2.98
CA LEU A 125 -5.08 10.49 -1.92
C LEU A 125 -6.43 10.08 -1.29
N ILE A 126 -6.39 9.07 -0.44
CA ILE A 126 -7.50 8.83 0.48
C ILE A 126 -7.45 9.93 1.54
N THR A 127 -8.36 10.89 1.44
CA THR A 127 -8.51 11.95 2.44
C THR A 127 -9.23 11.36 3.64
N VAL A 128 -8.47 10.80 4.59
CA VAL A 128 -9.01 10.46 5.92
C VAL A 128 -9.08 11.76 6.71
N THR A 129 -10.25 12.40 6.74
CA THR A 129 -10.50 13.52 7.65
C THR A 129 -10.44 12.98 9.08
N GLN A 130 -9.26 12.97 9.68
CA GLN A 130 -9.13 12.77 11.12
C GLN A 130 -9.82 13.97 11.79
N ALA A 131 -10.97 13.73 12.44
CA ALA A 131 -11.60 14.75 13.27
C ALA A 131 -10.59 15.17 14.34
N ALA A 132 -10.29 16.46 14.43
CA ALA A 132 -9.50 17.02 15.52
C ALA A 132 -10.24 16.74 16.84
N GLY A 133 -9.66 15.86 17.66
CA GLY A 133 -9.98 15.73 19.07
C GLY A 133 -9.11 16.67 19.90
#